data_AF-A0A2R7M3G7-F1
#
_entry.id   AF-A0A2R7M3G7-F1
#
_cell.length_a   1.000
_cell.length_b   1.000
_cell.length_c   1.000
_cell.angle_alpha   90.00
_cell.angle_beta   90.00
_cell.angle_gamma   90.00
#
_symmetry.space_group_name_H-M   'P 1'
#
loop_
_entity.id
_entity.type
_entity.pdbx_description
1 polymer ?
#
loop_
_entity_poly.entity_id
_entity_poly.type
_entity_poly.pdbx_seq_one_letter_code
_entity_poly.pdbx_strand_id
1 'polypeptide(L)'
;MGLALRARRRPDALVLLSPWLDLALDDPAIGRRVRRDPSLRVPGLQAGAKAWVGARGLDDASLNPARMPLATLPPTLVFQGGCDIFFDDAVAFVSRAAAEGAPVRLITAAAGFHVYVGAFWTPEARAAFALVGALSRDPRGTVT
;
A
#
# COMPACT_ATOMS: atom_id res chain seq x y z
N MET A 1 -1.00 -13.35 -1.67
CA MET A 1 0.40 -13.78 -1.60
C MET A 1 0.94 -14.02 -3.01
N GLY A 2 0.92 -12.97 -3.83
CA GLY A 2 1.43 -12.98 -5.19
C GLY A 2 2.96 -13.06 -5.20
N LEU A 3 3.48 -14.11 -5.83
CA LEU A 3 4.85 -14.44 -6.26
C LEU A 3 6.09 -14.08 -5.41
N ALA A 4 6.18 -12.93 -4.75
CA ALA A 4 7.42 -12.40 -4.15
C ALA A 4 7.95 -13.21 -2.96
N LEU A 5 7.10 -13.98 -2.27
CA LEU A 5 7.50 -14.79 -1.10
C LEU A 5 7.88 -16.24 -1.44
N ARG A 6 7.86 -16.63 -2.72
CA ARG A 6 8.35 -17.95 -3.19
C ARG A 6 9.75 -17.88 -3.83
N ALA A 7 10.38 -16.70 -3.88
CA ALA A 7 11.74 -16.56 -4.36
C ALA A 7 12.73 -17.25 -3.41
N ARG A 8 13.78 -17.88 -3.95
CA ARG A 8 14.85 -18.54 -3.17
C ARG A 8 15.59 -17.59 -2.20
N ARG A 9 15.43 -16.28 -2.40
CA ARG A 9 15.91 -15.21 -1.51
C ARG A 9 14.74 -14.26 -1.24
N ARG A 10 14.49 -13.95 0.03
CA ARG A 10 13.52 -12.92 0.44
C ARG A 10 14.11 -11.53 0.18
N PRO A 11 13.29 -10.53 -0.19
CA PRO A 11 13.75 -9.16 -0.31
C PRO A 11 14.18 -8.60 1.05
N ASP A 12 15.22 -7.76 1.06
CA ASP A 12 15.76 -7.14 2.28
C ASP A 12 14.83 -6.04 2.82
N ALA A 13 14.00 -5.45 1.97
CA ALA A 13 13.01 -4.42 2.30
C ALA A 13 11.87 -4.38 1.26
N LEU A 14 10.78 -3.70 1.59
CA LEU A 14 9.63 -3.47 0.70
C LEU A 14 9.25 -1.98 0.71
N VAL A 15 8.92 -1.45 -0.46
CA VAL A 15 8.36 -0.10 -0.62
C VAL A 15 7.00 -0.23 -1.29
N LEU A 16 5.96 0.28 -0.64
CA LEU A 16 4.59 0.31 -1.14
C LEU A 16 4.18 1.75 -1.40
N LEU A 17 3.78 2.03 -2.64
CA LEU A 17 3.38 3.37 -3.09
C LEU A 17 1.87 3.35 -3.37
N SER A 18 1.09 3.97 -2.50
CA SER A 18 -0.38 4.01 -2.58
C SER A 18 -1.00 2.63 -2.90
N PRO A 19 -0.70 1.60 -2.09
CA PRO A 19 -1.00 0.23 -2.47
C PRO A 19 -2.51 -0.04 -2.45
N TRP A 20 -3.00 -0.69 -3.50
CA TRP A 20 -4.33 -1.31 -3.50
C TRP A 20 -4.21 -2.73 -2.92
N LEU A 21 -4.64 -2.91 -1.68
CA LEU A 21 -4.35 -4.11 -0.87
C LEU A 21 -5.52 -5.09 -0.75
N ASP A 22 -6.73 -4.66 -1.09
CA ASP A 22 -7.94 -5.47 -1.11
C ASP A 22 -8.83 -5.10 -2.31
N LEU A 23 -9.02 -6.07 -3.21
CA LEU A 23 -9.79 -5.93 -4.44
C LEU A 23 -11.31 -5.89 -4.21
N ALA A 24 -11.78 -6.26 -3.02
CA ALA A 24 -13.21 -6.24 -2.71
C ALA A 24 -13.79 -4.82 -2.65
N LEU A 25 -12.96 -3.81 -2.36
CA LEU A 25 -13.37 -2.40 -2.23
C LEU A 25 -14.51 -2.22 -1.21
N ASP A 26 -14.47 -2.98 -0.12
CA ASP A 26 -15.53 -3.06 0.90
C ASP A 26 -15.31 -2.12 2.11
N ASP A 27 -14.16 -1.44 2.20
CA ASP A 27 -13.96 -0.41 3.23
C ASP A 27 -15.00 0.72 3.05
N PRO A 28 -15.90 0.94 4.03
CA PRO A 28 -16.90 2.00 3.96
C PRO A 28 -16.29 3.41 3.83
N ALA A 29 -14.99 3.56 4.12
CA ALA A 29 -14.22 4.76 3.86
C ALA A 29 -14.16 5.20 2.40
N ILE A 30 -14.14 4.24 1.49
CA ILE A 30 -14.01 4.47 0.06
C ILE A 30 -15.10 5.44 -0.39
N GLY A 31 -16.34 5.27 0.10
CA GLY A 31 -17.47 6.12 -0.22
C GLY A 31 -17.32 7.59 0.22
N ARG A 32 -16.69 7.86 1.38
CA ARG A 32 -16.41 9.24 1.83
C ARG A 32 -15.21 9.84 1.14
N ARG A 33 -14.20 9.04 0.79
CA ARG A 33 -12.94 9.50 0.20
C ARG A 33 -13.00 9.72 -1.30
N VAL A 34 -13.85 9.00 -2.02
CA VAL A 34 -13.98 9.14 -3.49
C VAL A 34 -14.23 10.59 -3.95
N ARG A 35 -14.84 11.43 -3.11
CA ARG A 35 -15.08 12.85 -3.41
C ARG A 35 -13.81 13.71 -3.32
N ARG A 36 -12.80 13.24 -2.59
CA ARG A 36 -11.51 13.92 -2.39
C ARG A 36 -10.44 13.39 -3.33
N ASP A 37 -10.58 12.16 -3.80
CA ASP A 37 -9.61 11.51 -4.68
C ASP A 37 -9.72 12.07 -6.11
N PRO A 38 -8.71 12.79 -6.62
CA PRO A 38 -8.73 13.30 -8.00
C PRO A 38 -8.37 12.24 -9.05
N SER A 39 -7.83 11.09 -8.62
CA SER A 39 -7.17 10.09 -9.46
C SER A 39 -8.03 8.85 -9.71
N LEU A 40 -8.69 8.32 -8.68
CA LEU A 40 -9.37 7.03 -8.73
C LEU A 40 -10.90 7.14 -8.60
N ARG A 41 -11.60 6.19 -9.23
CA ARG A 41 -13.06 6.04 -9.12
C ARG A 41 -13.45 4.57 -8.98
N VAL A 42 -14.39 4.31 -8.07
CA VAL A 42 -14.87 2.96 -7.73
C VAL A 42 -15.29 2.13 -8.95
N PRO A 43 -16.06 2.64 -9.94
CA PRO A 43 -16.45 1.83 -11.09
C PRO A 43 -15.26 1.33 -11.92
N GLY A 44 -14.23 2.16 -12.08
CA GLY A 44 -13.01 1.79 -12.79
C GLY A 44 -12.20 0.73 -12.04
N LEU A 45 -12.10 0.88 -10.71
CA LEU A 45 -11.46 -0.10 -9.85
C LEU A 45 -12.21 -1.45 -9.88
N GLN A 46 -13.54 -1.44 -9.81
CA GLN A 46 -14.35 -2.67 -9.91
C GLN A 46 -14.13 -3.40 -11.25
N ALA A 47 -14.10 -2.65 -12.36
CA ALA A 47 -13.79 -3.21 -13.67
C ALA A 47 -12.37 -3.80 -13.72
N GLY A 48 -11.38 -3.10 -13.16
CA GLY A 48 -10.00 -3.56 -13.05
C GLY A 48 -9.87 -4.83 -12.19
N ALA A 49 -10.53 -4.87 -11.03
CA ALA A 49 -10.56 -6.03 -10.14
C ALA A 49 -11.16 -7.24 -10.87
N LYS A 50 -12.30 -7.08 -11.55
CA LYS A 50 -12.95 -8.15 -12.32
C LYS A 50 -12.02 -8.69 -13.43
N ALA A 51 -11.31 -7.80 -14.13
CA ALA A 51 -10.36 -8.21 -15.16
C ALA A 51 -9.13 -8.93 -14.56
N TRP A 52 -8.68 -8.51 -13.38
CA TRP A 52 -7.50 -9.05 -12.70
C TRP A 52 -7.73 -10.44 -12.09
N VAL A 53 -8.88 -10.65 -11.42
CA VAL A 53 -9.12 -11.91 -10.68
C VAL A 53 -9.35 -13.12 -11.58
N GLY A 54 -9.83 -12.90 -12.82
CA GLY A 54 -10.18 -13.97 -13.74
C GLY A 54 -11.06 -15.03 -13.07
N ALA A 55 -10.66 -16.30 -13.15
CA ALA A 55 -11.39 -17.43 -12.55
C ALA A 55 -11.16 -17.62 -11.04
N ARG A 56 -10.23 -16.88 -10.41
CA ARG A 56 -9.84 -17.09 -8.99
C ARG A 56 -10.84 -16.49 -8.00
N GLY A 57 -11.65 -15.52 -8.45
CA GLY A 57 -12.60 -14.80 -7.60
C GLY A 57 -11.97 -13.68 -6.76
N LEU A 58 -12.82 -12.80 -6.22
CA LEU A 58 -12.40 -11.65 -5.41
C LEU A 58 -11.87 -12.05 -4.02
N ASP A 59 -12.24 -13.23 -3.52
CA ASP A 59 -11.86 -13.67 -2.17
C ASP A 59 -10.52 -14.42 -2.13
N ASP A 60 -9.84 -14.60 -3.26
CA ASP A 60 -8.52 -15.23 -3.27
C ASP A 60 -7.51 -14.39 -2.48
N ALA A 61 -7.12 -14.88 -1.29
CA ALA A 61 -6.09 -14.26 -0.45
C ALA A 61 -4.73 -14.12 -1.17
N SER A 62 -4.52 -14.85 -2.26
CA SER A 62 -3.37 -14.69 -3.13
C SER A 62 -3.33 -13.29 -3.81
N LEU A 63 -4.50 -12.69 -4.04
CA LEU A 63 -4.71 -11.41 -4.73
C LEU A 63 -4.98 -10.24 -3.78
N ASN A 64 -5.28 -10.51 -2.51
CA ASN A 64 -5.60 -9.51 -1.49
C ASN A 64 -4.57 -9.53 -0.37
N PRO A 65 -3.42 -8.84 -0.49
CA PRO A 65 -2.39 -8.78 0.55
C PRO A 65 -2.93 -8.34 1.92
N ALA A 66 -3.95 -7.48 1.95
CA ALA A 66 -4.62 -7.08 3.20
C ALA A 66 -5.38 -8.22 3.89
N ARG A 67 -5.49 -9.43 3.34
CA ARG A 67 -6.16 -10.57 3.99
C ARG A 67 -5.20 -11.67 4.45
N MET A 68 -3.90 -11.44 4.31
CA MET A 68 -2.88 -12.43 4.62
C MET A 68 -2.20 -12.20 5.98
N PRO A 69 -1.48 -13.21 6.50
CA PRO A 69 -0.51 -13.02 7.57
C PRO A 69 0.57 -12.00 7.16
N LEU A 70 0.77 -10.98 8.00
CA LEU A 70 1.67 -9.85 7.75
C LEU A 70 2.94 -9.89 8.61
N ALA A 71 2.98 -10.70 9.68
CA ALA A 71 4.16 -10.87 10.55
C ALA A 71 5.48 -11.16 9.79
N THR A 72 5.40 -11.74 8.58
CA THR A 72 6.58 -12.12 7.79
C THR A 72 7.01 -11.07 6.76
N LEU A 73 6.39 -9.88 6.76
CA LEU A 73 6.83 -8.79 5.91
C LEU A 73 8.28 -8.39 6.28
N PRO A 74 9.14 -8.12 5.28
CA PRO A 74 10.43 -7.48 5.53
C PRO A 74 10.20 -6.04 6.03
N PRO A 75 11.26 -5.31 6.43
CA PRO A 75 11.19 -3.87 6.64
C PRO A 75 10.41 -3.17 5.52
N THR A 76 9.26 -2.59 5.85
CA THR A 76 8.32 -2.05 4.85
C THR A 76 8.03 -0.57 5.08
N LEU A 77 8.26 0.25 4.05
CA LEU A 77 7.73 1.61 3.98
C LEU A 77 6.46 1.64 3.13
N VAL A 78 5.42 2.26 3.68
CA VAL A 78 4.16 2.52 2.97
C VAL A 78 3.99 4.02 2.81
N PHE A 79 3.77 4.49 1.59
CA PHE A 79 3.53 5.89 1.27
C PHE A 79 2.10 6.07 0.80
N GLN A 80 1.34 6.95 1.46
CA GLN A 80 -0.09 7.10 1.20
C GLN A 80 -0.50 8.58 1.09
N GLY A 81 -1.26 8.90 0.04
CA GLY A 81 -1.88 10.21 -0.10
C GLY A 81 -3.13 10.35 0.77
N GLY A 82 -3.28 11.44 1.50
CA GLY A 82 -4.42 11.69 2.40
C GLY A 82 -5.76 11.89 1.67
N CYS A 83 -5.71 12.29 0.41
CA CYS A 83 -6.88 12.42 -0.48
C CYS A 83 -7.17 11.14 -1.29
N ASP A 84 -6.33 10.11 -1.19
CA ASP A 84 -6.50 8.83 -1.89
C ASP A 84 -7.64 8.01 -1.28
N ILE A 85 -8.42 7.35 -2.14
CA ILE A 85 -9.51 6.46 -1.77
C ILE A 85 -9.06 5.26 -0.91
N PHE A 86 -7.83 4.78 -1.08
CA PHE A 86 -7.24 3.67 -0.33
C PHE A 86 -6.56 4.07 0.98
N PHE A 87 -6.70 5.33 1.42
CA PHE A 87 -5.98 5.79 2.60
C PHE A 87 -6.28 4.95 3.86
N ASP A 88 -7.56 4.67 4.11
CA ASP A 88 -7.95 3.92 5.32
C ASP A 88 -7.54 2.44 5.24
N ASP A 89 -7.61 1.81 4.06
CA ASP A 89 -7.06 0.47 3.81
C ASP A 89 -5.57 0.40 4.14
N ALA A 90 -4.78 1.38 3.70
CA ALA A 90 -3.35 1.45 3.96
C ALA A 90 -3.04 1.65 5.46
N VAL A 91 -3.82 2.49 6.15
CA VAL A 91 -3.71 2.67 7.61
C VAL A 91 -4.02 1.36 8.33
N ALA A 92 -5.15 0.71 8.01
CA ALA A 92 -5.56 -0.55 8.61
C ALA A 92 -4.53 -1.67 8.38
N PHE A 93 -3.97 -1.75 7.17
CA PHE A 93 -2.91 -2.69 6.83
C PHE A 93 -1.65 -2.48 7.68
N VAL A 94 -1.16 -1.24 7.78
CA VAL A 94 0.04 -0.95 8.57
C VAL A 94 -0.20 -1.19 10.06
N SER A 95 -1.35 -0.76 10.59
CA SER A 95 -1.72 -1.03 11.98
C SER A 95 -1.77 -2.52 12.29
N ARG A 96 -2.35 -3.34 11.41
CA ARG A 96 -2.40 -4.79 11.61
C ARG A 96 -1.01 -5.43 11.48
N ALA A 97 -0.23 -5.05 10.46
CA ALA A 97 1.13 -5.54 10.29
C ALA A 97 2.00 -5.26 11.53
N ALA A 98 1.92 -4.04 12.07
CA ALA A 98 2.62 -3.66 13.29
C ALA A 98 2.15 -4.47 14.51
N ALA A 99 0.84 -4.68 14.66
CA ALA A 99 0.28 -5.51 15.73
C ALA A 99 0.70 -7.00 15.63
N GLU A 100 0.94 -7.48 14.41
CA GLU A 100 1.50 -8.81 14.13
C GLU A 100 3.04 -8.87 14.27
N GLY A 101 3.70 -7.77 14.65
CA GLY A 101 5.15 -7.71 14.90
C GLY A 101 6.00 -7.43 13.66
N ALA A 102 5.41 -7.04 12.54
CA ALA A 102 6.16 -6.71 11.34
C ALA A 102 6.81 -5.31 11.45
N PRO A 103 8.04 -5.13 10.95
CA PRO A 103 8.73 -3.84 10.94
C PRO A 103 8.19 -2.96 9.80
N VAL A 104 7.13 -2.20 10.08
CA VAL A 104 6.39 -1.42 9.08
C VAL A 104 6.23 0.03 9.51
N ARG A 105 6.29 0.95 8.55
CA ARG A 105 6.07 2.38 8.79
C ARG A 105 5.24 3.01 7.68
N LEU A 106 4.22 3.76 8.09
CA LEU A 106 3.37 4.55 7.20
C LEU A 106 3.87 5.99 7.14
N ILE A 107 3.99 6.53 5.94
CA ILE A 107 4.29 7.93 5.64
C ILE A 107 3.11 8.49 4.85
N THR A 108 2.50 9.55 5.37
CA THR A 108 1.31 10.16 4.75
C THR A 108 1.59 11.57 4.27
N ALA A 109 1.09 11.93 3.10
CA ALA A 109 1.00 13.32 2.64
C ALA A 109 -0.46 13.78 2.75
N ALA A 110 -0.77 14.71 3.67
CA ALA A 110 -2.16 15.05 4.03
C ALA A 110 -3.03 15.48 2.83
N ALA A 111 -2.48 16.28 1.91
CA ALA A 111 -3.14 16.70 0.67
C ALA A 111 -2.76 15.84 -0.55
N GLY A 112 -1.98 14.78 -0.35
CA GLY A 112 -1.47 13.92 -1.42
C GLY A 112 -2.60 13.11 -2.07
N PHE A 113 -2.52 12.98 -3.39
CA PHE A 113 -3.39 12.13 -4.21
C PHE A 113 -2.81 10.71 -4.35
N HIS A 114 -3.47 9.85 -5.13
CA HIS A 114 -3.00 8.50 -5.41
C HIS A 114 -1.63 8.51 -6.11
N VAL A 115 -0.64 7.84 -5.51
CA VAL A 115 0.76 7.82 -5.99
C VAL A 115 1.38 9.23 -6.01
N TYR A 116 1.12 10.07 -4.99
CA TYR A 116 1.69 11.42 -4.88
C TYR A 116 3.22 11.47 -5.03
N VAL A 117 3.91 10.38 -4.67
CA VAL A 117 5.36 10.22 -4.83
C VAL A 117 5.83 10.36 -6.28
N GLY A 118 4.97 10.12 -7.28
CA GLY A 118 5.30 10.35 -8.68
C GLY A 118 5.46 11.83 -9.05
N ALA A 119 4.89 12.74 -8.25
CA ALA A 119 5.03 14.19 -8.44
C ALA A 119 6.36 14.69 -7.85
N PHE A 120 7.48 14.24 -8.42
CA PHE A 120 8.86 14.46 -7.93
C PHE A 120 9.26 15.93 -7.74
N TRP A 121 8.51 16.87 -8.30
CA TRP A 121 8.72 18.31 -8.10
C TRP A 121 8.25 18.79 -6.73
N THR A 122 7.34 18.07 -6.05
CA THR A 122 6.79 18.44 -4.75
C THR A 122 7.74 18.13 -3.59
N PRO A 123 7.73 18.91 -2.49
CA PRO A 123 8.51 18.61 -1.30
C PRO A 123 8.21 17.23 -0.70
N GLU A 124 6.93 16.83 -0.68
CA GLU A 124 6.45 15.57 -0.11
C GLU A 124 7.00 14.36 -0.87
N ALA A 125 7.00 14.42 -2.21
CA ALA A 125 7.57 13.35 -3.03
C ALA A 125 9.09 13.25 -2.85
N ARG A 126 9.80 14.37 -2.78
CA ARG A 126 11.24 14.37 -2.52
C ARG A 126 11.58 13.79 -1.16
N ALA A 127 10.81 14.13 -0.13
CA ALA A 127 10.96 13.55 1.21
C ALA A 127 10.71 12.04 1.20
N ALA A 128 9.69 11.57 0.45
CA ALA A 128 9.43 10.14 0.29
C ALA A 128 10.62 9.40 -0.37
N PHE A 129 11.16 9.93 -1.47
CA PHE A 129 12.32 9.33 -2.12
C PHE A 129 13.59 9.36 -1.27
N ALA A 130 13.77 10.38 -0.42
CA ALA A 130 14.88 10.40 0.54
C ALA A 130 14.77 9.23 1.55
N LEU A 131 13.56 8.94 2.03
CA LEU A 131 13.30 7.78 2.89
C LEU A 131 13.50 6.44 2.16
N VAL A 132 13.09 6.34 0.90
CA VAL A 132 13.40 5.15 0.07
C VAL A 132 14.92 4.94 -0.06
N GLY A 133 15.68 6.02 -0.26
CA GLY A 133 17.13 5.96 -0.27
C GLY A 133 17.72 5.53 1.07
N ALA A 134 17.16 6.00 2.19
CA ALA A 134 17.57 5.57 3.54
C ALA A 134 17.28 4.07 3.77
N LEU A 135 16.09 3.61 3.38
CA LEU A 135 15.69 2.20 3.49
C LEU A 135 16.64 1.27 2.74
N SER A 136 17.13 1.69 1.57
CA SER A 136 18.12 0.91 0.81
C SER A 136 19.46 0.74 1.52
N ARG A 137 19.81 1.63 2.46
CA ARG A 137 21.09 1.58 3.21
C ARG A 137 20.93 0.94 4.58
N ASP A 138 19.82 1.22 5.25
CA ASP A 138 19.48 0.69 6.57
C ASP A 138 17.99 0.34 6.63
N PRO A 139 17.61 -0.87 6.17
CA PRO A 139 16.22 -1.29 6.13
C PRO A 139 15.54 -1.22 7.50
N ARG A 140 16.20 -1.72 8.55
CA ARG A 140 15.61 -1.82 9.88
C ARG A 140 15.51 -0.46 10.56
N GLY A 141 16.59 0.33 10.53
CA GLY A 141 16.60 1.65 11.18
C GLY A 141 15.66 2.66 10.56
N THR A 142 15.26 2.48 9.29
CA THR A 142 14.35 3.41 8.60
C THR A 142 12.87 3.19 8.92
N VAL A 143 12.49 1.97 9.34
CA VAL A 143 11.09 1.57 9.60
C VAL A 143 10.73 1.49 11.09
N THR A 144 11.71 1.53 11.99
CA THR A 144 11.52 1.84 13.43
C THR A 144 11.37 3.34 13.66
#